data_AF-T1AP41-F1
#
_entry.id   AF-T1AP41-F1
#
_cell.length_a   1.000
_cell.length_b   1.000
_cell.length_c   1.000
_cell.angle_alpha   90.00
_cell.angle_beta   90.00
_cell.angle_gamma   90.00
#
_symmetry.space_group_name_H-M   'P 1'
#
loop_
_entity.id
_entity.type
_entity.pdbx_description
1 polymer ?
#
loop_
_entity_poly.entity_id
_entity_poly.type
_entity_poly.pdbx_seq_one_letter_code
_entity_poly.pdbx_strand_id
1 'polypeptide(L)'
;KMIDSEFPGTILLAEANQWPSEAKEYFGNEDEFHMCFNFPLMPRLFIALVKQSSLPIKEIINQTLPIPKTCDWGIFLRNHDELTLEMVTDEERDIMYSEYAKVPKMRLNLGIRRRLAPLVDNDRAKLELLYALVFSIPGSPVLYYGDELGMGDNIYLGDRNGVRTPMQWSYDRNAGFSRADNEALYSPVITNPNFHYESVNVESESRISSSLLNVGTER
;
A
#
# COMPACT_ATOMS: atom_id res chain seq x y z
N LYS A 1 -22.26 -19.25 4.17
CA LYS A 1 -23.11 -20.11 5.04
C LYS A 1 -22.35 -20.94 6.07
N MET A 2 -21.40 -21.83 5.72
CA MET A 2 -20.66 -22.63 6.74
C MET A 2 -19.94 -21.74 7.76
N ILE A 3 -19.19 -20.74 7.27
CA ILE A 3 -18.47 -19.78 8.12
C ILE A 3 -19.43 -19.05 9.06
N ASP A 4 -20.55 -18.55 8.54
CA ASP A 4 -21.55 -17.83 9.34
C ASP A 4 -22.19 -18.71 10.42
N SER A 5 -22.38 -20.01 10.15
CA SER A 5 -22.99 -20.95 11.09
C SER A 5 -22.03 -21.50 12.13
N GLU A 6 -20.78 -21.78 11.74
CA GLU A 6 -19.79 -22.47 12.59
C GLU A 6 -18.87 -21.48 13.32
N PHE A 7 -18.65 -20.29 12.75
CA PHE A 7 -17.69 -19.29 13.25
C PHE A 7 -18.28 -17.87 13.18
N PRO A 8 -19.35 -17.57 13.94
CA PRO A 8 -20.00 -16.26 13.90
C PRO A 8 -19.02 -15.13 14.26
N GLY A 9 -19.07 -14.04 13.50
CA GLY A 9 -18.18 -12.89 13.65
C GLY A 9 -16.86 -12.98 12.86
N THR A 10 -16.65 -14.05 12.10
CA THR A 10 -15.48 -14.19 11.22
C THR A 10 -15.66 -13.37 9.94
N ILE A 11 -14.64 -12.60 9.57
CA ILE A 11 -14.63 -11.80 8.34
C ILE A 11 -13.98 -12.59 7.20
N LEU A 12 -14.60 -12.55 6.03
CA LEU A 12 -14.02 -13.02 4.77
C LEU A 12 -13.65 -11.81 3.92
N LEU A 13 -12.38 -11.70 3.56
CA LEU A 13 -11.82 -10.62 2.74
C LEU A 13 -11.33 -11.16 1.39
N ALA A 14 -11.90 -10.67 0.30
CA ALA A 14 -11.54 -11.04 -1.06
C ALA A 14 -10.36 -10.20 -1.58
N GLU A 15 -9.40 -10.89 -2.19
CA GLU A 15 -8.37 -10.28 -3.04
C GLU A 15 -8.78 -10.45 -4.51
N ALA A 16 -9.55 -9.47 -5.02
CA ALA A 16 -10.04 -9.47 -6.39
C ALA A 16 -9.54 -8.22 -7.14
N ASN A 17 -8.39 -8.35 -7.81
CA ASN A 17 -7.88 -7.30 -8.72
C ASN A 17 -8.66 -7.30 -10.04
N GLN A 18 -9.85 -6.72 -10.03
CA GLN A 18 -10.78 -6.67 -11.18
C GLN A 18 -11.33 -5.25 -11.40
N TRP A 19 -12.05 -5.03 -12.49
CA TRP A 19 -12.77 -3.77 -12.71
C TRP A 19 -13.87 -3.55 -11.67
N PRO A 20 -14.31 -2.30 -11.41
CA PRO A 20 -15.29 -2.00 -10.34
C PRO A 20 -16.55 -2.85 -10.34
N SER A 21 -17.13 -3.14 -11.52
CA SER A 21 -18.34 -3.95 -11.64
C SER A 21 -18.11 -5.39 -11.20
N GLU A 22 -16.99 -5.99 -11.60
CA GLU A 22 -16.62 -7.37 -11.30
C GLU A 22 -16.17 -7.52 -9.84
N ALA A 23 -15.40 -6.55 -9.32
CA ALA A 23 -14.97 -6.55 -7.93
C ALA A 23 -16.16 -6.51 -6.94
N LYS A 24 -17.27 -5.87 -7.33
CA LYS A 24 -18.51 -5.84 -6.54
C LYS A 24 -19.24 -7.19 -6.49
N GLU A 25 -19.08 -8.03 -7.52
CA GLU A 25 -19.76 -9.33 -7.57
C GLU A 25 -19.33 -10.24 -6.42
N TYR A 26 -18.11 -10.07 -5.89
CA TYR A 26 -17.60 -10.79 -4.73
C TYR A 26 -18.35 -10.49 -3.42
N PHE A 27 -19.16 -9.44 -3.35
CA PHE A 27 -20.06 -9.24 -2.20
C PHE A 27 -21.33 -10.11 -2.29
N GLY A 28 -21.62 -10.69 -3.45
CA GLY A 28 -22.86 -11.41 -3.72
C GLY A 28 -24.10 -10.57 -3.40
N ASN A 29 -25.13 -11.23 -2.87
CA ASN A 29 -26.30 -10.56 -2.28
C ASN A 29 -26.17 -10.56 -0.74
N GLU A 30 -25.04 -10.09 -0.21
CA GLU A 30 -24.68 -10.17 1.22
C GLU A 30 -24.40 -11.60 1.70
N ASP A 31 -24.06 -12.52 0.78
CA ASP A 31 -23.90 -13.95 1.06
C ASP A 31 -22.58 -14.58 0.58
N GLU A 32 -21.65 -13.76 0.06
CA GLU A 32 -20.29 -14.17 -0.32
C GLU A 32 -19.22 -13.60 0.63
N PHE A 33 -18.48 -12.56 0.23
CA PHE A 33 -17.45 -11.94 1.06
C PHE A 33 -17.99 -10.73 1.83
N HIS A 34 -17.47 -10.57 3.05
CA HIS A 34 -17.77 -9.43 3.91
C HIS A 34 -16.99 -8.19 3.47
N MET A 35 -15.77 -8.41 2.97
CA MET A 35 -14.90 -7.35 2.49
C MET A 35 -14.25 -7.71 1.17
N CYS A 36 -13.92 -6.70 0.38
CA CYS A 36 -13.11 -6.86 -0.83
C CYS A 36 -12.07 -5.72 -0.87
N PHE A 37 -10.86 -5.98 -1.34
CA PHE A 37 -9.88 -4.92 -1.55
C PHE A 37 -10.31 -4.00 -2.69
N ASN A 38 -10.27 -2.68 -2.47
CA ASN A 38 -10.62 -1.70 -3.49
C ASN A 38 -9.44 -1.43 -4.45
N PHE A 39 -9.07 -2.46 -5.21
CA PHE A 39 -8.06 -2.37 -6.27
C PHE A 39 -8.35 -1.27 -7.31
N PRO A 40 -9.61 -1.03 -7.75
CA PRO A 40 -9.87 0.03 -8.71
C PRO A 40 -9.46 1.42 -8.22
N LEU A 41 -9.67 1.72 -6.93
CA LEU A 41 -9.34 3.01 -6.33
C LEU A 41 -7.83 3.26 -6.22
N MET A 42 -7.06 2.24 -5.85
CA MET A 42 -5.64 2.41 -5.47
C MET A 42 -4.80 3.11 -6.56
N PRO A 43 -4.79 2.70 -7.85
CA PRO A 43 -4.04 3.40 -8.89
C PRO A 43 -4.52 4.83 -9.14
N ARG A 44 -5.83 5.09 -8.96
CA ARG A 44 -6.42 6.42 -9.20
C ARG A 44 -6.00 7.44 -8.14
N LEU A 45 -5.66 7.01 -6.93
CA LEU A 45 -5.05 7.90 -5.92
C LEU A 45 -3.72 8.48 -6.43
N PHE A 46 -2.87 7.64 -7.03
CA PHE A 46 -1.60 8.07 -7.60
C PHE A 46 -1.80 8.89 -8.89
N ILE A 47 -2.67 8.45 -9.81
CA ILE A 47 -2.99 9.20 -11.03
C ILE A 47 -3.52 10.60 -10.69
N ALA A 48 -4.38 10.73 -9.67
CA ALA A 48 -4.90 12.01 -9.21
C ALA A 48 -3.81 12.96 -8.70
N LEU A 49 -2.77 12.43 -8.04
CA LEU A 49 -1.60 13.22 -7.65
C LEU A 49 -0.84 13.75 -8.87
N VAL A 50 -0.59 12.91 -9.87
CA VAL A 50 0.11 13.32 -11.11
C VAL A 50 -0.70 14.35 -11.89
N LYS A 51 -2.00 14.10 -12.06
CA LYS A 51 -2.91 15.00 -12.78
C LYS A 51 -3.31 16.25 -11.98
N GLN A 52 -2.91 16.34 -10.71
CA GLN A 52 -3.34 17.39 -9.77
C GLN A 52 -4.85 17.61 -9.77
N SER A 53 -5.62 16.53 -9.86
CA SER A 53 -7.06 16.56 -10.03
C SER A 53 -7.72 15.45 -9.23
N SER A 54 -8.76 15.81 -8.48
CA SER A 54 -9.59 14.84 -7.74
C SER A 54 -10.51 13.99 -8.63
N LEU A 55 -10.57 14.29 -9.93
CA LEU A 55 -11.52 13.65 -10.86
C LEU A 55 -11.37 12.12 -10.93
N PRO A 56 -10.16 11.53 -11.07
CA PRO A 56 -10.00 10.08 -11.13
C PRO A 56 -10.53 9.36 -9.87
N ILE A 57 -10.37 9.99 -8.70
CA ILE A 57 -10.86 9.47 -7.42
C ILE A 57 -12.39 9.55 -7.36
N LYS A 58 -12.98 10.69 -7.75
CA LYS A 58 -14.44 10.86 -7.72
C LYS A 58 -15.14 9.89 -8.67
N GLU A 59 -14.62 9.73 -9.89
CA GLU A 59 -15.17 8.83 -10.89
C GLU A 59 -15.15 7.38 -10.40
N ILE A 60 -14.03 6.93 -9.84
CA ILE A 60 -13.93 5.54 -9.39
C ILE A 60 -14.74 5.25 -8.12
N ILE A 61 -14.89 6.22 -7.20
CA ILE A 61 -15.78 6.10 -6.04
C ILE A 61 -17.24 5.98 -6.50
N ASN A 62 -17.67 6.80 -7.47
CA ASN A 62 -19.02 6.71 -8.02
C ASN A 62 -19.30 5.37 -8.73
N GLN A 63 -18.28 4.70 -9.26
CA GLN A 63 -18.40 3.37 -9.87
C GLN A 63 -18.36 2.25 -8.82
N THR A 64 -17.61 2.42 -7.73
CA THR A 64 -17.43 1.41 -6.66
C THR A 64 -18.46 1.47 -5.55
N LEU A 65 -19.29 2.52 -5.50
CA LEU A 65 -20.45 2.63 -4.61
C LEU A 65 -21.77 2.63 -5.41
N PRO A 66 -22.92 2.30 -4.79
CA PRO A 66 -23.07 1.71 -3.46
C PRO A 66 -22.57 0.25 -3.42
N ILE A 67 -22.41 -0.27 -2.20
CA ILE A 67 -22.20 -1.68 -1.87
C ILE A 67 -23.27 -2.14 -0.86
N PRO A 68 -23.46 -3.45 -0.66
CA PRO A 68 -24.41 -3.96 0.33
C PRO A 68 -24.09 -3.50 1.77
N LYS A 69 -25.10 -3.45 2.65
CA LYS A 69 -24.99 -2.73 3.94
C LYS A 69 -24.07 -3.40 4.96
N THR A 70 -23.95 -4.71 4.86
CA THR A 70 -23.13 -5.55 5.73
C THR A 70 -21.71 -5.74 5.22
N CYS A 71 -21.38 -5.16 4.06
CA CYS A 71 -20.10 -5.30 3.39
C CYS A 71 -19.27 -4.01 3.50
N ASP A 72 -17.95 -4.14 3.38
CA ASP A 72 -17.04 -2.99 3.39
C ASP A 72 -15.87 -3.15 2.41
N TRP A 73 -15.29 -2.03 1.98
CA TRP A 73 -14.09 -2.02 1.14
C TRP A 73 -12.83 -2.03 2.01
N GLY A 74 -11.82 -2.84 1.66
CA GLY A 74 -10.45 -2.69 2.14
C GLY A 74 -9.70 -1.63 1.32
N ILE A 75 -9.40 -0.48 1.92
CA ILE A 75 -8.72 0.64 1.24
C ILE A 75 -7.23 0.60 1.58
N PHE A 76 -6.37 0.64 0.58
CA PHE A 76 -4.92 0.54 0.79
C PHE A 76 -4.15 1.38 -0.23
N LEU A 77 -2.94 1.81 0.14
CA LEU A 77 -2.02 2.53 -0.76
C LEU A 77 -1.05 1.58 -1.45
N ARG A 78 -0.47 0.66 -0.67
CA ARG A 78 0.51 -0.34 -1.10
C ARG A 78 0.29 -1.63 -0.32
N ASN A 79 0.91 -2.69 -0.80
CA ASN A 79 0.90 -4.01 -0.18
C ASN A 79 2.23 -4.72 -0.48
N HIS A 80 2.27 -6.02 -0.22
CA HIS A 80 3.44 -6.86 -0.41
C HIS A 80 3.78 -7.19 -1.88
N ASP A 81 2.92 -6.80 -2.83
CA ASP A 81 3.12 -6.99 -4.27
C ASP A 81 3.52 -5.67 -4.96
N GLU A 82 3.73 -5.72 -6.27
CA GLU A 82 3.83 -4.52 -7.08
C GLU A 82 2.54 -3.69 -7.03
N LEU A 83 2.67 -2.39 -7.30
CA LEU A 83 1.52 -1.56 -7.62
C LEU A 83 0.99 -2.04 -8.97
N THR A 84 -0.05 -2.87 -8.94
CA THR A 84 -0.67 -3.45 -10.14
C THR A 84 -1.34 -2.37 -10.98
N LEU A 85 -1.11 -2.45 -12.29
CA LEU A 85 -1.66 -1.61 -13.35
C LEU A 85 -2.34 -2.49 -14.42
N GLU A 86 -2.88 -3.64 -14.00
CA GLU A 86 -3.64 -4.53 -14.87
C GLU A 86 -5.01 -3.90 -15.22
N MET A 87 -5.73 -3.41 -14.21
CA MET A 87 -7.10 -2.86 -14.33
C MET A 87 -7.11 -1.33 -14.47
N VAL A 88 -6.29 -0.82 -15.39
CA VAL A 88 -6.23 0.59 -15.81
C VAL A 88 -6.20 0.70 -17.33
N THR A 89 -6.55 1.86 -17.88
CA THR A 89 -6.42 2.09 -19.32
C THR A 89 -4.94 2.17 -19.74
N ASP A 90 -4.67 2.00 -21.03
CA ASP A 90 -3.30 2.09 -21.54
C ASP A 90 -2.68 3.47 -21.29
N GLU A 91 -3.45 4.54 -21.45
CA GLU A 91 -3.02 5.91 -21.17
C GLU A 91 -2.68 6.11 -19.68
N GLU A 92 -3.54 5.62 -18.77
CA GLU A 92 -3.28 5.67 -17.33
C GLU A 92 -2.01 4.90 -16.97
N ARG A 93 -1.80 3.74 -17.59
CA ARG A 93 -0.60 2.92 -17.39
C ARG A 93 0.67 3.64 -17.81
N ASP A 94 0.65 4.31 -18.96
CA ASP A 94 1.79 5.07 -19.46
C ASP A 94 2.13 6.26 -18.55
N ILE A 95 1.12 6.97 -18.04
CA ILE A 95 1.31 8.04 -17.04
C ILE A 95 1.97 7.46 -15.78
N MET A 96 1.44 6.35 -15.26
CA MET A 96 1.99 5.70 -14.06
C MET A 96 3.44 5.26 -14.27
N TYR A 97 3.77 4.67 -15.42
CA TYR A 97 5.14 4.26 -15.71
C TYR A 97 6.12 5.42 -15.90
N SER A 98 5.69 6.50 -16.54
CA SER A 98 6.54 7.67 -16.76
C SER A 98 6.86 8.41 -15.45
N GLU A 99 5.89 8.55 -14.56
CA GLU A 99 6.08 9.28 -13.31
C GLU A 99 6.71 8.40 -12.21
N TYR A 100 6.21 7.19 -12.01
CA TYR A 100 6.55 6.38 -10.84
C TYR A 100 7.59 5.27 -11.10
N ALA A 101 7.86 4.94 -12.37
CA ALA A 101 8.80 3.89 -12.78
C ALA A 101 9.83 4.40 -13.80
N LYS A 102 10.53 5.48 -13.43
CA LYS A 102 11.59 6.14 -14.21
C LYS A 102 12.76 5.22 -14.57
N VAL A 103 13.06 4.24 -13.73
CA VAL A 103 14.07 3.20 -13.99
C VAL A 103 13.37 1.91 -14.44
N PRO A 104 13.74 1.30 -15.58
CA PRO A 104 13.07 0.10 -16.08
C PRO A 104 12.96 -1.04 -15.07
N LYS A 105 13.96 -1.20 -14.19
CA LYS A 105 14.00 -2.23 -13.15
C LYS A 105 12.92 -2.04 -12.06
N MET A 106 12.32 -0.86 -11.94
CA MET A 106 11.19 -0.59 -11.05
C MET A 106 9.89 -1.26 -11.54
N ARG A 107 9.84 -1.67 -12.81
CA ARG A 107 8.69 -2.36 -13.39
C ARG A 107 8.80 -3.86 -13.16
N LEU A 108 7.67 -4.51 -12.94
CA LEU A 108 7.53 -5.96 -12.85
C LEU A 108 6.11 -6.31 -13.32
N ASN A 109 5.97 -7.32 -14.19
CA ASN A 109 4.69 -7.66 -14.82
C ASN A 109 4.02 -6.41 -15.43
N LEU A 110 2.72 -6.22 -15.18
CA LEU A 110 1.98 -5.01 -15.47
C LEU A 110 1.87 -4.13 -14.20
N GLY A 111 3.00 -3.79 -13.57
CA GLY A 111 3.00 -2.97 -12.37
C GLY A 111 4.36 -2.40 -11.96
N ILE A 112 4.37 -1.74 -10.79
CA ILE A 112 5.52 -1.00 -10.25
C ILE A 112 5.90 -1.54 -8.86
N ARG A 113 7.05 -2.21 -8.76
CA ARG A 113 7.52 -2.86 -7.52
C ARG A 113 8.30 -1.91 -6.60
N ARG A 114 7.63 -0.85 -6.15
CA ARG A 114 8.18 0.15 -5.22
C ARG A 114 7.32 0.32 -3.97
N ARG A 115 7.92 0.76 -2.87
CA ARG A 115 7.21 1.15 -1.63
C ARG A 115 6.58 2.53 -1.75
N LEU A 116 5.69 2.86 -0.81
CA LEU A 116 4.94 4.12 -0.80
C LEU A 116 5.86 5.35 -0.77
N ALA A 117 6.77 5.44 0.21
CA ALA A 117 7.66 6.59 0.35
C ALA A 117 8.57 6.78 -0.87
N PRO A 118 9.22 5.73 -1.42
CA PRO A 118 9.93 5.84 -2.69
C PRO A 118 9.06 6.30 -3.87
N LEU A 119 7.79 5.87 -3.99
CA LEU A 119 6.91 6.27 -5.10
C LEU A 119 6.68 7.78 -5.14
N VAL A 120 6.60 8.45 -3.99
CA VAL A 120 6.38 9.90 -3.91
C VAL A 120 7.66 10.68 -3.59
N ASP A 121 8.83 10.10 -3.89
CA ASP A 121 10.15 10.70 -3.66
C ASP A 121 10.38 11.17 -2.21
N ASN A 122 9.81 10.43 -1.24
CA ASN A 122 9.81 10.73 0.19
C ASN A 122 9.25 12.12 0.54
N ASP A 123 8.39 12.68 -0.31
CA ASP A 123 7.71 13.95 -0.06
C ASP A 123 6.68 13.78 1.06
N ARG A 124 6.97 14.41 2.20
CA ARG A 124 6.16 14.32 3.41
C ARG A 124 4.72 14.79 3.19
N ALA A 125 4.52 15.87 2.44
CA ALA A 125 3.18 16.41 2.21
C ALA A 125 2.34 15.46 1.35
N LYS A 126 2.96 14.81 0.36
CA LYS A 126 2.27 13.79 -0.46
C LYS A 126 1.93 12.54 0.36
N LEU A 127 2.83 12.10 1.25
CA LEU A 127 2.58 10.96 2.14
C LEU A 127 1.40 11.22 3.06
N GLU A 128 1.40 12.35 3.77
CA GLU A 128 0.29 12.73 4.66
C GLU A 128 -1.03 12.90 3.91
N LEU A 129 -0.99 13.47 2.70
CA LEU A 129 -2.18 13.59 1.84
C LEU A 129 -2.74 12.21 1.47
N LEU A 130 -1.89 11.27 1.05
CA LEU A 130 -2.32 9.91 0.70
C LEU A 130 -2.90 9.17 1.90
N TYR A 131 -2.28 9.28 3.08
CA TYR A 131 -2.85 8.71 4.31
C TYR A 131 -4.17 9.36 4.69
N ALA A 132 -4.27 10.69 4.62
CA ALA A 132 -5.51 11.41 4.90
C ALA A 132 -6.64 10.97 3.96
N LEU A 133 -6.33 10.72 2.67
CA LEU A 133 -7.30 10.17 1.72
C LEU A 133 -7.75 8.76 2.12
N VAL A 134 -6.83 7.84 2.41
CA VAL A 134 -7.19 6.46 2.79
C VAL A 134 -7.95 6.38 4.11
N PHE A 135 -7.69 7.28 5.07
CA PHE A 135 -8.45 7.36 6.32
C PHE A 135 -9.78 8.10 6.21
N SER A 136 -10.08 8.75 5.08
CA SER A 136 -11.30 9.54 4.89
C SER A 136 -12.27 8.97 3.85
N ILE A 137 -11.78 8.13 2.94
CA ILE A 137 -12.61 7.45 1.93
C ILE A 137 -13.42 6.33 2.60
N PRO A 138 -14.69 6.11 2.20
CA PRO A 138 -15.50 5.01 2.73
C PRO A 138 -14.83 3.65 2.55
N GLY A 139 -14.60 2.97 3.66
CA GLY A 139 -13.90 1.70 3.73
C GLY A 139 -13.08 1.56 5.00
N SER A 140 -12.54 0.37 5.20
CA SER A 140 -11.60 0.05 6.26
C SER A 140 -10.16 0.16 5.74
N PRO A 141 -9.32 1.05 6.31
CA PRO A 141 -7.96 1.26 5.85
C PRO A 141 -7.05 0.08 6.22
N VAL A 142 -6.19 -0.34 5.29
CA VAL A 142 -5.17 -1.37 5.47
C VAL A 142 -3.79 -0.75 5.22
N LEU A 143 -2.96 -0.77 6.25
CA LEU A 143 -1.59 -0.25 6.21
C LEU A 143 -0.59 -1.38 5.97
N TYR A 144 0.41 -1.12 5.14
CA TYR A 144 1.49 -2.07 4.90
C TYR A 144 2.68 -1.77 5.83
N TYR A 145 3.19 -2.79 6.52
CA TYR A 145 4.18 -2.62 7.58
C TYR A 145 5.38 -1.79 7.13
N GLY A 146 5.80 -0.82 7.95
CA GLY A 146 6.92 0.07 7.68
C GLY A 146 6.58 1.29 6.83
N ASP A 147 5.43 1.33 6.13
CA ASP A 147 5.02 2.54 5.42
C ASP A 147 4.70 3.68 6.40
N GLU A 148 4.32 3.36 7.66
CA GLU A 148 4.15 4.32 8.76
C GLU A 148 5.46 5.00 9.18
N LEU A 149 6.61 4.40 8.86
CA LEU A 149 7.94 5.00 9.05
C LEU A 149 8.45 5.68 7.77
N GLY A 150 7.81 5.43 6.62
CA GLY A 150 8.34 5.80 5.32
C GLY A 150 9.48 4.89 4.87
N MET A 151 9.41 3.59 5.17
CA MET A 151 10.41 2.61 4.73
C MET A 151 10.61 2.63 3.21
N GLY A 152 11.87 2.48 2.81
CA GLY A 152 12.28 2.38 1.41
C GLY A 152 12.17 0.98 0.83
N ASP A 153 12.50 0.87 -0.45
CA ASP A 153 12.57 -0.40 -1.16
C ASP A 153 14.00 -0.71 -1.67
N ASN A 154 14.19 -1.95 -2.12
CA ASN A 154 15.38 -2.38 -2.85
C ASN A 154 14.98 -3.07 -4.17
N ILE A 155 14.88 -2.28 -5.24
CA ILE A 155 14.52 -2.76 -6.59
C ILE A 155 15.50 -3.76 -7.21
N TYR A 156 16.67 -3.97 -6.59
CA TYR A 156 17.67 -4.93 -7.06
C TYR A 156 17.41 -6.34 -6.53
N LEU A 157 16.56 -6.50 -5.51
CA LEU A 157 16.09 -7.80 -5.07
C LEU A 157 15.15 -8.42 -6.11
N GLY A 158 15.20 -9.75 -6.24
CA GLY A 158 14.41 -10.50 -7.21
C GLY A 158 12.92 -10.41 -6.92
N ASP A 159 12.10 -10.51 -7.98
CA ASP A 159 10.63 -10.47 -7.89
C ASP A 159 10.15 -9.21 -7.12
N ARG A 160 9.24 -9.40 -6.15
CA ARG A 160 8.67 -8.36 -5.29
C ARG A 160 9.39 -8.22 -3.95
N ASN A 161 10.51 -8.93 -3.74
CA ASN A 161 11.22 -8.94 -2.46
C ASN A 161 11.76 -7.56 -2.06
N GLY A 162 11.90 -6.64 -3.01
CA GLY A 162 12.31 -5.25 -2.76
C GLY A 162 11.40 -4.49 -1.79
N VAL A 163 10.12 -4.85 -1.68
CA VAL A 163 9.17 -4.22 -0.74
C VAL A 163 8.94 -5.07 0.53
N ARG A 164 9.64 -6.21 0.66
CA ARG A 164 9.47 -7.20 1.74
C ARG A 164 10.71 -7.31 2.64
N THR A 165 11.54 -6.28 2.67
CA THR A 165 12.74 -6.22 3.51
C THR A 165 12.38 -6.19 5.00
N PRO A 166 13.31 -6.58 5.89
CA PRO A 166 13.03 -6.61 7.32
C PRO A 166 12.60 -5.24 7.87
N MET A 167 11.70 -5.25 8.85
CA MET A 167 11.24 -4.03 9.53
C MET A 167 12.40 -3.30 10.22
N GLN A 168 12.37 -1.97 10.19
CA GLN A 168 13.43 -1.11 10.72
C GLN A 168 13.08 -0.64 12.14
N TRP A 169 13.46 -1.42 13.16
CA TRP A 169 13.12 -1.15 14.56
C TRP A 169 14.03 -0.11 15.22
N SER A 170 15.33 -0.17 14.97
CA SER A 170 16.33 0.73 15.57
C SER A 170 17.51 0.96 14.62
N TYR A 171 18.45 1.80 15.03
CA TYR A 171 19.74 2.01 14.35
C TYR A 171 20.79 0.92 14.65
N ASP A 172 20.47 -0.09 15.46
CA ASP A 172 21.38 -1.19 15.78
C ASP A 172 21.55 -2.17 14.60
N ARG A 173 22.47 -3.13 14.74
CA ARG A 173 22.73 -4.20 13.75
C ARG A 173 21.43 -4.80 13.21
N ASN A 174 21.38 -4.97 11.89
CA ASN A 174 20.22 -5.47 11.16
C ASN A 174 18.94 -4.67 11.44
N ALA A 175 19.05 -3.36 11.64
CA ALA A 175 17.94 -2.48 12.00
C ALA A 175 17.20 -2.89 13.29
N GLY A 176 17.85 -3.63 14.19
CA GLY A 176 17.21 -4.25 15.36
C GLY A 176 16.26 -5.41 15.04
N PHE A 177 16.16 -5.86 13.79
CA PHE A 177 15.28 -6.97 13.39
C PHE A 177 15.76 -8.33 13.90
N SER A 178 17.07 -8.56 13.90
CA SER A 178 17.66 -9.86 14.30
C SER A 178 19.11 -9.70 14.75
N ARG A 179 19.53 -10.58 15.67
CA ARG A 179 20.93 -10.68 16.13
C ARG A 179 21.77 -11.66 15.32
N ALA A 180 21.18 -12.35 14.34
CA ALA A 180 21.88 -13.29 13.47
C ALA A 180 22.94 -12.59 12.60
N ASP A 181 23.80 -13.39 11.97
CA ASP A 181 24.72 -12.87 10.96
C ASP A 181 23.97 -12.28 9.77
N ASN A 182 24.55 -11.22 9.19
CA ASN A 182 23.86 -10.39 8.20
C ASN A 182 23.53 -11.23 6.94
N GLU A 183 24.43 -12.15 6.61
CA GLU A 183 24.32 -13.10 5.51
C GLU A 183 23.28 -14.20 5.77
N ALA A 184 22.88 -14.40 7.02
CA ALA A 184 21.88 -15.39 7.42
C ALA A 184 20.46 -14.81 7.46
N LEU A 185 20.28 -13.50 7.21
CA LEU A 185 18.95 -12.90 7.10
C LEU A 185 18.23 -13.43 5.86
N TYR A 186 16.90 -13.58 5.97
CA TYR A 186 16.07 -14.00 4.83
C TYR A 186 16.08 -12.98 3.67
N SER A 187 16.34 -11.71 4.00
CA SER A 187 16.44 -10.57 3.08
C SER A 187 17.29 -9.48 3.73
N PRO A 188 18.11 -8.73 2.97
CA PRO A 188 18.91 -7.65 3.54
C PRO A 188 18.03 -6.48 4.01
N VAL A 189 18.51 -5.76 5.04
CA VAL A 189 17.94 -4.47 5.46
C VAL A 189 18.21 -3.38 4.43
N ILE A 190 17.43 -2.29 4.46
CA ILE A 190 17.63 -1.16 3.54
C ILE A 190 18.83 -0.32 4.00
N THR A 191 19.83 -0.25 3.14
CA THR A 191 21.05 0.54 3.36
C THR A 191 21.26 1.62 2.30
N ASN A 192 20.23 1.90 1.48
CA ASN A 192 20.34 3.03 0.55
C ASN A 192 20.33 4.36 1.33
N PRO A 193 21.04 5.41 0.87
CA PRO A 193 21.19 6.64 1.66
C PRO A 193 19.89 7.36 2.02
N ASN A 194 18.86 7.27 1.16
CA ASN A 194 17.61 8.01 1.35
C ASN A 194 16.67 7.36 2.39
N PHE A 195 16.79 6.04 2.58
CA PHE A 195 15.89 5.25 3.41
C PHE A 195 16.65 4.32 4.36
N HIS A 196 17.89 4.68 4.70
CA HIS A 196 18.78 3.88 5.55
C HIS A 196 18.12 3.60 6.91
N TYR A 197 18.25 2.38 7.42
CA TYR A 197 17.63 2.02 8.71
C TYR A 197 18.15 2.84 9.90
N GLU A 198 19.35 3.42 9.80
CA GLU A 198 19.87 4.32 10.84
C GLU A 198 19.09 5.64 10.94
N SER A 199 18.53 6.13 9.83
CA SER A 199 17.70 7.34 9.80
C SER A 199 16.20 7.03 9.92
N VAL A 200 15.73 6.00 9.23
CA VAL A 200 14.33 5.58 9.23
C VAL A 200 14.18 4.36 10.14
N ASN A 201 13.73 4.54 11.37
CA ASN A 201 13.42 3.42 12.27
C ASN A 201 12.44 3.81 13.38
N VAL A 202 11.78 2.81 13.97
CA VAL A 202 10.79 3.01 15.04
C VAL A 202 11.38 3.77 16.22
N GLU A 203 12.59 3.42 16.69
CA GLU A 203 13.21 4.07 17.84
C GLU A 203 13.42 5.58 17.60
N SER A 204 13.92 5.98 16.44
CA SER A 204 14.09 7.38 16.06
C SER A 204 12.74 8.09 15.87
N GLU A 205 11.83 7.51 15.10
CA GLU A 205 10.52 8.11 14.80
C GLU A 205 9.65 8.27 16.06
N SER A 206 9.71 7.33 17.01
CA SER A 206 8.94 7.42 18.26
C SER A 206 9.36 8.57 19.17
N ARG A 207 10.61 9.05 19.06
CA ARG A 207 11.15 10.15 19.88
C ARG A 207 10.81 11.54 19.33
N ILE A 208 10.41 11.63 18.07
CA ILE A 208 10.11 12.90 17.39
C ILE A 208 8.59 13.02 17.28
N SER A 209 7.96 14.00 17.94
CA SER A 209 6.49 14.13 17.90
C SER A 209 5.94 14.41 16.49
N SER A 210 6.70 15.11 15.65
CA SER A 210 6.33 15.42 14.26
C SER A 210 6.72 14.31 13.25
N SER A 211 7.07 13.11 13.73
CA SER A 211 7.48 11.98 12.88
C SER A 211 6.33 11.42 12.05
N LEU A 212 6.61 10.55 11.07
CA LEU A 212 5.53 9.95 10.26
C LEU A 212 4.70 9.02 11.13
N LEU A 213 5.40 8.27 11.98
CA LEU A 213 4.80 7.36 12.94
C LEU A 213 3.82 8.09 13.86
N ASN A 214 4.24 9.18 14.50
CA ASN A 214 3.44 9.84 15.52
C ASN A 214 2.26 10.63 14.94
N VAL A 215 2.44 11.29 13.78
CA VAL A 215 1.34 11.99 13.10
C VAL A 215 0.22 11.03 12.68
N GLY A 216 0.57 9.78 12.35
CA GLY A 216 -0.42 8.73 12.06
C GLY A 216 -1.19 8.21 13.28
N THR A 217 -0.63 8.36 14.49
CA THR A 217 -1.18 7.79 15.73
C THR A 217 -1.83 8.82 16.67
N GLU A 218 -1.52 10.11 16.54
CA GLU A 218 -2.13 11.18 17.34
C GLU A 218 -3.54 11.52 16.81
N ARG A 219 -4.53 10.70 17.19
CA ARG A 219 -5.96 11.07 17.21
C ARG A 219 -6.66 10.50 18.43
#